data_AF-A0A1D2N0J4-F1
#
_entry.id   AF-A0A1D2N0J4-F1
#
_cell.length_a   1.000
_cell.length_b   1.000
_cell.length_c   1.000
_cell.angle_alpha   90.00
_cell.angle_beta   90.00
_cell.angle_gamma   90.00
#
_symmetry.space_group_name_H-M   'P 1'
#
loop_
_entity.id
_entity.type
_entity.pdbx_description
1 polymer ?
#
loop_
_entity_poly.entity_id
_entity_poly.type
_entity_poly.pdbx_seq_one_letter_code
_entity_poly.pdbx_strand_id
1 'polypeptide(L)'
;MTAFLELVRSSPFVNASLPWRSLTLFAPTNTAIREHLESHGKIDNYTVTYHLANVAKKIAELEEFISTELSGNPPIWITRTARNEIFLNNAKIDQRNDYGFLVKNVRGMDQVLHIIDRVLEPTVPESSDSNLINPDAKKFLEKSSSYNITGPHSITMFASKAKALNKMDMFRTIGRHTFFIPVDEAFKRIQLNTVDSKVIDGHVIPNHVIFLRPSELRRQYETAAFSSSLPVFVEFDRPENSDGRCT
;
A
#
# COMPACT_ATOMS: atom_id res chain seq x y z
N MET A 1 -10.96 -13.40 15.40
CA MET A 1 -9.50 -13.28 15.26
C MET A 1 -8.81 -14.64 15.44
N THR A 2 -9.39 -15.70 14.87
CA THR A 2 -8.83 -17.06 14.95
C THR A 2 -7.96 -17.34 13.73
N ALA A 3 -8.41 -16.91 12.54
CA ALA A 3 -7.69 -17.12 11.29
C ALA A 3 -6.31 -16.44 11.24
N PHE A 4 -6.20 -15.19 11.70
CA PHE A 4 -4.89 -14.52 11.71
C PHE A 4 -3.89 -15.18 12.67
N LEU A 5 -4.37 -15.65 13.82
CA LEU A 5 -3.53 -16.36 14.78
C LEU A 5 -2.99 -17.68 14.18
N GLU A 6 -3.79 -18.38 13.39
CA GLU A 6 -3.35 -19.58 12.67
C GLU A 6 -2.27 -19.25 11.64
N LEU A 7 -2.44 -18.17 10.86
CA LEU A 7 -1.42 -17.67 9.93
C LEU A 7 -0.12 -17.34 10.66
N VAL A 8 -0.19 -16.61 11.77
CA VAL A 8 0.97 -16.27 12.61
C VAL A 8 1.69 -17.53 13.12
N ARG A 9 0.95 -18.52 13.63
CA ARG A 9 1.53 -19.78 14.13
C ARG A 9 2.18 -20.61 13.02
N SER A 10 1.60 -20.58 11.82
CA SER A 10 2.12 -21.27 10.64
C SER A 10 3.35 -20.60 10.03
N SER A 11 3.57 -19.30 10.31
CA SER A 11 4.73 -18.54 9.83
C SER A 11 5.92 -18.75 10.77
N PRO A 12 7.00 -19.44 10.34
CA PRO A 12 8.12 -19.76 11.22
C PRO A 12 8.79 -18.53 11.80
N PHE A 13 8.99 -17.50 10.97
CA PHE A 13 9.64 -16.25 11.38
C PHE A 13 8.79 -15.44 12.37
N VAL A 14 7.50 -15.26 12.07
CA VAL A 14 6.62 -14.45 12.91
C VAL A 14 6.39 -15.15 14.24
N ASN A 15 6.08 -16.44 14.24
CA ASN A 15 5.91 -17.23 15.45
C ASN A 15 7.16 -17.22 16.33
N ALA A 16 8.34 -17.36 15.72
CA ALA A 16 9.61 -17.29 16.44
C ALA A 16 9.93 -15.88 16.96
N SER A 17 9.37 -14.81 16.39
CA SER A 17 9.65 -13.43 16.84
C SER A 17 8.89 -13.04 18.10
N LEU A 18 7.68 -13.58 18.32
CA LEU A 18 6.81 -13.19 19.43
C LEU A 18 7.46 -13.33 20.83
N PRO A 19 8.18 -14.40 21.18
CA PRO A 19 8.75 -14.52 22.53
C PRO A 19 9.94 -13.59 22.80
N TRP A 20 10.58 -13.08 21.74
CA TRP A 20 11.92 -12.49 21.84
C TRP A 20 12.01 -11.03 21.40
N ARG A 21 10.92 -10.40 20.98
CA ARG A 21 10.94 -9.03 20.44
C ARG A 21 9.83 -8.15 20.96
N SER A 22 10.14 -6.86 21.08
CA SER A 22 9.14 -5.81 21.16
C SER A 22 8.65 -5.49 19.76
N LEU A 23 7.33 -5.40 19.58
CA LEU A 23 6.74 -5.34 18.24
C LEU A 23 5.30 -4.83 18.26
N THR A 24 4.80 -4.46 17.09
CA THR A 24 3.38 -4.16 16.86
C THR A 24 2.83 -5.15 15.84
N LEU A 25 1.74 -5.83 16.19
CA LEU A 25 0.96 -6.67 15.27
C LEU A 25 -0.22 -5.88 14.74
N PHE A 26 -0.39 -5.89 13.43
CA PHE A 26 -1.60 -5.44 12.77
C PHE A 26 -2.42 -6.66 12.38
N ALA A 27 -3.43 -7.01 13.18
CA ALA A 27 -4.21 -8.22 12.96
C ALA A 27 -5.46 -7.95 12.09
N PRO A 28 -5.53 -8.45 10.85
CA PRO A 28 -6.73 -8.39 10.06
C PRO A 28 -7.86 -9.19 10.72
N THR A 29 -9.09 -8.67 10.61
CA THR A 29 -10.28 -9.42 11.02
C THR A 29 -10.46 -10.71 10.20
N ASN A 30 -11.25 -11.65 10.72
CA ASN A 30 -11.56 -12.88 9.96
C ASN A 30 -12.29 -12.56 8.63
N THR A 31 -13.11 -11.51 8.61
CA THR A 31 -13.78 -11.02 7.39
C THR A 31 -12.75 -10.53 6.38
N ALA A 32 -11.80 -9.70 6.81
CA ALA A 32 -10.72 -9.19 5.96
C ALA A 32 -9.88 -10.32 5.34
N ILE A 33 -9.54 -11.34 6.13
CA ILE A 33 -8.80 -12.52 5.63
C ILE A 33 -9.60 -13.26 4.57
N ARG A 34 -10.89 -13.50 4.80
CA ARG A 34 -11.74 -14.22 3.84
C ARG A 34 -11.86 -13.45 2.52
N GLU A 35 -12.15 -12.15 2.58
CA GLU A 35 -12.27 -11.30 1.39
C GLU A 35 -10.95 -11.24 0.60
N HIS A 36 -9.81 -11.19 1.30
CA HIS A 36 -8.50 -11.22 0.64
C HIS A 36 -8.23 -12.58 -0.01
N LEU A 37 -8.56 -13.70 0.64
CA LEU A 37 -8.41 -15.04 0.05
C LEU A 37 -9.33 -15.25 -1.17
N GLU A 38 -10.55 -14.71 -1.14
CA GLU A 38 -11.47 -14.77 -2.28
C GLU A 38 -10.96 -13.98 -3.49
N SER A 39 -10.25 -12.87 -3.26
CA SER A 39 -9.73 -11.99 -4.32
C SER A 39 -8.33 -12.36 -4.82
N HIS A 40 -7.44 -12.82 -3.93
CA HIS A 40 -6.02 -13.04 -4.23
C HIS A 40 -5.59 -14.52 -4.14
N GLY A 41 -6.45 -15.39 -3.58
CA GLY A 41 -6.25 -16.84 -3.53
C GLY A 41 -5.29 -17.36 -2.46
N LYS A 42 -4.40 -16.54 -1.90
CA LYS A 42 -3.42 -16.96 -0.88
C LYS A 42 -3.00 -15.83 0.05
N ILE A 43 -2.55 -16.19 1.25
CA ILE A 43 -1.78 -15.32 2.16
C ILE A 43 -0.48 -16.03 2.45
N ASP A 44 0.64 -15.50 1.95
CA ASP A 44 1.96 -16.10 2.15
C ASP A 44 2.70 -15.53 3.36
N ASN A 45 3.87 -16.11 3.67
CA ASN A 45 4.67 -15.68 4.81
C ASN A 45 5.19 -14.25 4.70
N TYR A 46 5.38 -13.71 3.48
CA TYR A 46 5.80 -12.32 3.30
C TYR A 46 4.65 -11.38 3.68
N THR A 47 3.43 -11.68 3.24
CA THR A 47 2.23 -10.95 3.65
C THR A 47 2.03 -11.02 5.17
N VAL A 48 2.15 -12.19 5.80
CA VAL A 48 2.03 -12.29 7.27
C VAL A 48 3.13 -11.47 7.98
N THR A 49 4.36 -11.49 7.48
CA THR A 49 5.47 -10.73 8.07
C THR A 49 5.29 -9.22 7.90
N TYR A 50 4.66 -8.77 6.81
CA TYR A 50 4.35 -7.35 6.59
C TYR A 50 3.39 -6.78 7.64
N HIS A 51 2.63 -7.63 8.34
CA HIS A 51 1.75 -7.20 9.44
C HIS A 51 2.48 -7.02 10.77
N LEU A 52 3.81 -7.17 10.79
CA LEU A 52 4.64 -7.07 11.98
C LEU A 52 5.57 -5.86 11.86
N ALA A 53 5.50 -4.93 12.82
CA ALA A 53 6.47 -3.85 12.95
C ALA A 53 7.47 -4.15 14.07
N ASN A 54 8.69 -3.66 13.88
CA ASN A 54 9.85 -3.93 14.74
C ASN A 54 9.90 -3.12 16.05
N VAL A 55 8.83 -2.38 16.35
CA VAL A 55 8.69 -1.55 17.54
C VAL A 55 7.26 -1.65 18.08
N ALA A 56 7.10 -1.64 19.40
CA ALA A 56 5.79 -1.52 20.03
C ALA A 56 5.32 -0.06 20.00
N LYS A 57 4.22 0.20 19.31
CA LYS A 57 3.60 1.53 19.21
C LYS A 57 2.10 1.43 19.41
N LYS A 58 1.59 2.13 20.42
CA LYS A 58 0.16 2.41 20.61
C LYS A 58 -0.31 3.42 19.57
N ILE A 59 -1.64 3.56 19.44
CA ILE A 59 -2.24 4.50 18.47
C ILE A 59 -1.71 5.93 18.63
N ALA A 60 -1.51 6.39 19.86
CA ALA A 60 -0.98 7.74 20.14
C ALA A 60 0.49 7.92 19.70
N GLU A 61 1.24 6.84 19.57
CA GLU A 61 2.67 6.82 19.22
C GLU A 61 2.90 6.52 17.72
N LEU A 62 1.84 6.21 16.98
CA LEU A 62 1.88 6.06 15.53
C LEU A 62 2.11 7.43 14.88
N GLU A 63 3.27 7.57 14.24
CA GLU A 63 3.69 8.77 13.49
C GLU A 63 3.15 8.69 12.05
N GLU A 64 3.88 9.20 11.06
CA GLU A 64 3.49 9.19 9.64
C GLU A 64 3.67 7.81 8.97
N PHE A 65 4.65 7.03 9.41
CA PHE A 65 4.88 5.68 8.94
C PHE A 65 5.51 4.81 10.03
N ILE A 66 5.47 3.49 9.85
CA ILE A 66 6.14 2.50 10.69
C ILE A 66 6.80 1.44 9.82
N SER A 67 8.05 1.09 10.10
CA SER A 67 8.78 0.06 9.37
C SER A 67 8.35 -1.34 9.80
N THR A 68 8.23 -2.24 8.82
CA THR A 68 7.88 -3.64 9.06
C THR A 68 9.13 -4.51 9.26
N GLU A 69 8.93 -5.71 9.79
CA GLU A 69 9.95 -6.77 9.92
C GLU A 69 10.17 -7.55 8.60
N LEU A 70 9.44 -7.20 7.54
CA LEU A 70 9.64 -7.81 6.23
C LEU A 70 10.99 -7.36 5.65
N SER A 71 11.65 -8.22 4.89
CA SER A 71 12.93 -7.89 4.25
C SER A 71 12.82 -6.60 3.41
N GLY A 72 13.79 -5.70 3.56
CA GLY A 72 13.73 -4.33 3.02
C GLY A 72 13.08 -3.31 3.95
N ASN A 73 12.42 -3.76 5.02
CA ASN A 73 11.67 -2.94 5.97
C ASN A 73 10.66 -1.99 5.30
N PRO A 74 9.83 -2.48 4.34
CA PRO A 74 8.88 -1.62 3.65
C PRO A 74 7.96 -0.94 4.67
N PRO A 75 7.69 0.37 4.51
CA PRO A 75 6.88 1.10 5.48
C PRO A 75 5.40 0.74 5.34
N ILE A 76 4.69 0.81 6.46
CA ILE A 76 3.24 1.01 6.50
C ILE A 76 3.02 2.49 6.77
N TRP A 77 2.27 3.16 5.91
CA TRP A 77 1.94 4.57 6.05
C TRP A 77 0.71 4.74 6.93
N ILE A 78 0.75 5.70 7.84
CA ILE A 78 -0.36 6.04 8.72
C ILE A 78 -1.04 7.29 8.19
N THR A 79 -2.35 7.20 7.95
CA THR A 79 -3.19 8.36 7.60
C THR A 79 -4.25 8.57 8.68
N ARG A 80 -4.37 9.82 9.16
CA ARG A 80 -5.41 10.25 10.11
C ARG A 80 -6.40 11.14 9.38
N THR A 81 -7.68 10.78 9.39
CA THR A 81 -8.72 11.58 8.74
C THR A 81 -9.24 12.67 9.68
N ALA A 82 -9.96 13.65 9.12
CA ALA A 82 -10.64 14.69 9.91
C ALA A 82 -11.67 14.12 10.92
N ARG A 83 -12.13 12.88 10.71
CA ARG A 83 -13.04 12.16 11.64
C ARG A 83 -12.29 11.37 12.72
N ASN A 84 -10.98 11.60 12.85
CA ASN A 84 -10.09 10.89 13.77
C ASN A 84 -10.03 9.38 13.52
N GLU A 85 -10.37 8.94 12.31
CA GLU A 85 -10.18 7.56 11.86
C GLU A 85 -8.72 7.38 11.45
N ILE A 86 -8.18 6.19 11.72
CA ILE A 86 -6.76 5.89 11.46
C ILE A 86 -6.67 4.75 10.47
N PHE A 87 -5.87 4.96 9.44
CA PHE A 87 -5.63 4.01 8.38
C PHE A 87 -4.14 3.67 8.30
N LEU A 88 -3.87 2.39 8.08
CA LEU A 88 -2.59 1.80 7.76
C LEU A 88 -2.62 1.44 6.28
N ASN A 89 -1.93 2.21 5.44
CA ASN A 89 -2.16 2.20 3.99
C ASN A 89 -3.67 2.39 3.71
N ASN A 90 -4.33 1.37 3.14
CA ASN A 90 -5.79 1.35 2.93
C ASN A 90 -6.58 0.64 4.05
N ALA A 91 -5.95 0.03 5.05
CA ALA A 91 -6.64 -0.71 6.11
C ALA A 91 -7.01 0.19 7.28
N LYS A 92 -8.27 0.22 7.70
CA LYS A 92 -8.72 1.02 8.85
C LYS A 92 -8.47 0.25 10.14
N ILE A 93 -7.95 0.93 11.16
CA ILE A 93 -7.85 0.38 12.53
C ILE A 93 -9.23 0.39 13.19
N ASP A 94 -9.63 -0.74 13.80
CA ASP A 94 -10.83 -0.81 14.64
C ASP A 94 -10.54 -0.21 16.03
N GLN A 95 -10.75 1.09 16.14
CA GLN A 95 -10.52 1.86 17.38
C GLN A 95 -11.50 1.51 18.51
N ARG A 96 -12.57 0.73 18.27
CA ARG A 96 -13.53 0.33 19.33
C ARG A 96 -12.94 -0.70 20.29
N ASN A 97 -12.01 -1.51 19.80
CA ASN A 97 -11.30 -2.52 20.57
C ASN A 97 -9.93 -2.02 21.04
N ASP A 98 -9.67 -0.71 20.92
CA ASP A 98 -8.40 -0.08 21.25
C ASP A 98 -8.25 0.16 22.75
N TYR A 99 -8.25 -0.94 23.52
CA TYR A 99 -7.71 -0.93 24.87
C TYR A 99 -6.17 -0.91 24.87
N GLY A 100 -5.54 -0.66 23.71
CA GLY A 100 -4.10 -0.74 23.52
C GLY A 100 -3.56 -2.03 24.11
N PHE A 101 -3.90 -3.18 23.49
CA PHE A 101 -3.49 -4.53 23.92
C PHE A 101 -1.97 -4.60 24.04
N LEU A 102 -1.46 -4.09 25.16
CA LEU A 102 -0.08 -4.01 25.52
C LEU A 102 0.18 -5.24 26.36
N VAL A 103 0.82 -6.21 25.74
CA VAL A 103 1.18 -7.46 26.39
C VAL A 103 2.68 -7.49 26.51
N LYS A 104 3.16 -7.94 27.67
CA LYS A 104 4.57 -8.26 27.86
C LYS A 104 4.79 -9.69 27.39
N ASN A 105 5.77 -9.91 26.50
CA ASN A 105 6.15 -11.27 26.14
C ASN A 105 6.89 -11.97 27.31
N VAL A 106 7.31 -13.22 27.10
CA VAL A 106 8.00 -14.04 28.11
C VAL A 106 9.31 -13.43 28.63
N ARG A 107 9.84 -12.41 27.95
CA ARG A 107 11.03 -11.65 28.36
C ARG A 107 10.73 -10.25 28.91
N GLY A 108 9.46 -9.91 29.10
CA GLY A 108 9.07 -8.57 29.58
C GLY A 108 9.18 -7.47 28.53
N MET A 109 9.25 -7.79 27.24
CA MET A 109 9.23 -6.79 26.17
C MET A 109 7.79 -6.46 25.76
N ASP A 110 7.55 -5.19 25.43
CA ASP A 110 6.23 -4.69 25.03
C ASP A 110 5.80 -5.19 23.67
N GLN A 111 4.54 -5.59 23.55
CA GLN A 111 3.90 -5.97 22.30
C GLN A 111 2.55 -5.30 22.21
N VAL A 112 2.25 -4.69 21.06
CA VAL A 112 0.97 -4.01 20.83
C VAL A 112 0.23 -4.72 19.70
N LEU A 113 -1.07 -4.92 19.87
CA LEU A 113 -1.95 -5.47 18.84
C LEU A 113 -2.98 -4.41 18.41
N HIS A 114 -3.03 -4.13 17.12
CA HIS A 114 -4.08 -3.32 16.48
C HIS A 114 -4.90 -4.20 15.54
N ILE A 115 -6.22 -4.15 15.66
CA ILE A 115 -7.12 -4.88 14.76
C ILE A 115 -7.39 -4.00 13.54
N ILE A 116 -7.28 -4.57 12.33
CA ILE A 116 -7.52 -3.86 11.08
C ILE A 116 -8.55 -4.54 10.20
N ASP A 117 -9.24 -3.75 9.38
CA ASP A 117 -10.36 -4.22 8.55
C ASP A 117 -9.94 -4.74 7.16
N ARG A 118 -8.64 -4.73 6.82
CA ARG A 118 -8.10 -5.29 5.57
C ARG A 118 -6.75 -5.95 5.81
N VAL A 119 -6.40 -6.91 4.98
CA VAL A 119 -5.05 -7.47 4.90
C VAL A 119 -4.12 -6.41 4.30
N LEU A 120 -2.96 -6.18 4.92
CA LEU A 120 -1.90 -5.34 4.39
C LEU A 120 -1.11 -6.12 3.34
N GLU A 121 -0.97 -5.53 2.15
CA GLU A 121 -0.29 -6.16 1.02
C GLU A 121 1.07 -5.50 0.79
N PRO A 122 2.18 -6.23 0.94
CA PRO A 122 3.49 -5.69 0.66
C PRO A 122 3.73 -5.62 -0.86
N THR A 123 4.33 -4.53 -1.32
CA THR A 123 4.92 -4.47 -2.68
C THR A 123 6.33 -5.06 -2.63
N VAL A 124 6.42 -6.39 -2.60
CA VAL A 124 7.69 -7.13 -2.63
C VAL A 124 7.78 -8.01 -3.88
N PRO A 125 9.00 -8.22 -4.41
CA PRO A 125 9.18 -9.09 -5.56
C PRO A 125 8.92 -10.55 -5.18
N GLU A 126 8.42 -11.35 -6.13
CA GLU A 126 8.27 -12.80 -5.92
C GLU A 126 9.63 -13.52 -5.79
N SER A 127 10.69 -12.92 -6.35
CA SER A 127 12.04 -13.46 -6.31
C SER A 127 12.83 -13.00 -5.09
N SER A 128 13.74 -13.82 -4.60
CA SER A 128 14.74 -13.47 -3.58
C SER A 128 15.86 -12.55 -4.08
N ASP A 129 15.70 -11.89 -5.23
CA ASP A 129 16.70 -10.95 -5.75
C ASP A 129 16.73 -9.70 -4.87
N SER A 130 17.82 -9.55 -4.12
CA SER A 130 18.03 -8.40 -3.23
C SER A 130 18.03 -7.07 -3.98
N ASN A 131 18.34 -7.07 -5.28
CA ASN A 131 18.25 -5.86 -6.08
C ASN A 131 16.81 -5.38 -6.23
N LEU A 132 15.82 -6.27 -6.18
CA LEU A 132 14.41 -5.91 -6.34
C LEU A 132 13.74 -5.51 -5.02
N ILE A 133 14.50 -5.48 -3.92
CA ILE A 133 14.00 -4.98 -2.64
C ILE A 133 14.05 -3.44 -2.67
N ASN A 134 12.98 -2.80 -2.18
CA ASN A 134 12.83 -1.33 -2.13
C ASN A 134 13.06 -0.64 -3.50
N PRO A 135 12.28 -0.98 -4.54
CA PRO A 135 12.40 -0.30 -5.83
C PRO A 135 12.00 1.18 -5.74
N ASP A 136 12.65 2.02 -6.55
CA ASP A 136 12.04 3.29 -6.95
C ASP A 136 10.92 3.03 -7.96
N ALA A 137 10.10 4.05 -8.25
CA ALA A 137 8.97 3.87 -9.16
C ALA A 137 9.43 3.50 -10.58
N LYS A 138 10.59 4.00 -11.04
CA LYS A 138 11.17 3.61 -12.35
C LYS A 138 11.43 2.12 -12.39
N LYS A 139 12.11 1.58 -11.38
CA LYS A 139 12.45 0.15 -11.29
C LYS A 139 11.19 -0.71 -11.17
N PHE A 140 10.20 -0.26 -10.43
CA PHE A 140 8.89 -0.91 -10.37
C PHE A 140 8.22 -0.97 -11.76
N LEU A 141 8.21 0.13 -12.52
CA LEU A 141 7.69 0.16 -13.88
C LEU A 141 8.46 -0.75 -14.84
N GLU A 142 9.79 -0.77 -14.77
CA GLU A 142 10.64 -1.59 -15.64
C GLU A 142 10.59 -3.09 -15.31
N LYS A 143 10.27 -3.44 -14.07
CA LYS A 143 10.28 -4.81 -13.54
C LYS A 143 8.93 -5.22 -12.95
N SER A 144 7.83 -4.65 -13.46
CA SER A 144 6.49 -4.80 -12.86
C SER A 144 6.07 -6.26 -12.69
N SER A 145 6.41 -7.12 -13.66
CA SER A 145 6.11 -8.56 -13.60
C SER A 145 6.78 -9.26 -12.42
N SER A 146 7.94 -8.79 -11.96
CA SER A 146 8.61 -9.34 -10.77
C SER A 146 7.88 -9.03 -9.47
N TYR A 147 6.94 -8.07 -9.47
CA TYR A 147 6.08 -7.70 -8.33
C TYR A 147 4.64 -8.19 -8.51
N ASN A 148 4.44 -9.27 -9.27
CA ASN A 148 3.13 -9.85 -9.58
C ASN A 148 2.17 -8.88 -10.31
N ILE A 149 2.71 -7.85 -10.97
CA ILE A 149 1.92 -6.94 -11.82
C ILE A 149 1.91 -7.51 -13.23
N THR A 150 1.05 -8.52 -13.42
CA THR A 150 0.92 -9.29 -14.66
C THR A 150 -0.55 -9.46 -15.06
N GLY A 151 -0.80 -10.05 -16.24
CA GLY A 151 -2.16 -10.33 -16.71
C GLY A 151 -3.02 -9.07 -16.81
N PRO A 152 -4.24 -9.05 -16.21
CA PRO A 152 -5.12 -7.87 -16.22
C PRO A 152 -4.52 -6.62 -15.57
N HIS A 153 -3.54 -6.79 -14.67
CA HIS A 153 -2.87 -5.69 -13.99
C HIS A 153 -1.58 -5.26 -14.67
N SER A 154 -1.19 -5.87 -15.79
CA SER A 154 0.03 -5.50 -16.52
C SER A 154 0.05 -4.01 -16.87
N ILE A 155 1.22 -3.38 -16.78
CA ILE A 155 1.44 -1.94 -17.00
C ILE A 155 2.54 -1.65 -18.03
N THR A 156 2.89 -2.66 -18.83
CA THR A 156 4.05 -2.64 -19.73
C THR A 156 3.93 -1.61 -20.85
N MET A 157 2.70 -1.33 -21.32
CA MET A 157 2.44 -0.37 -22.40
C MET A 157 2.71 1.06 -21.92
N PHE A 158 2.26 1.40 -20.72
CA PHE A 158 2.54 2.72 -20.12
C PHE A 158 4.05 2.90 -19.90
N ALA A 159 4.72 1.92 -19.29
CA ALA A 159 6.16 1.98 -19.06
C ALA A 159 6.96 2.15 -20.36
N SER A 160 6.59 1.39 -21.41
CA SER A 160 7.22 1.49 -22.74
C SER A 160 7.01 2.87 -23.36
N LYS A 161 5.82 3.45 -23.21
CA LYS A 161 5.52 4.80 -23.72
C LYS A 161 6.28 5.88 -22.97
N ALA A 162 6.33 5.83 -21.64
CA ALA A 162 7.11 6.75 -20.82
C ALA A 162 8.60 6.68 -21.17
N LYS A 163 9.13 5.49 -21.45
CA LYS A 163 10.50 5.29 -21.96
C LYS A 163 10.72 5.92 -23.34
N ALA A 164 9.82 5.68 -24.29
CA ALA A 164 9.92 6.26 -25.65
C ALA A 164 9.86 7.80 -25.65
N LEU A 165 9.18 8.40 -24.68
CA LEU A 165 9.09 9.85 -24.49
C LEU A 165 10.21 10.44 -23.61
N ASN A 166 11.20 9.63 -23.19
CA ASN A 166 12.26 10.04 -22.25
C ASN A 166 11.75 10.60 -20.91
N LYS A 167 10.63 10.07 -20.41
CA LYS A 167 10.00 10.49 -19.15
C LYS A 167 10.34 9.60 -17.95
N MET A 168 11.07 8.50 -18.14
CA MET A 168 11.33 7.53 -17.04
C MET A 168 12.07 8.12 -15.83
N ASP A 169 12.86 9.17 -16.02
CA ASP A 169 13.66 9.73 -14.92
C ASP A 169 12.82 10.45 -13.87
N MET A 170 11.61 10.90 -14.20
CA MET A 170 10.68 11.45 -13.21
C MET A 170 10.22 10.40 -12.19
N PHE A 171 10.27 9.11 -12.54
CA PHE A 171 9.90 8.01 -11.64
C PHE A 171 11.07 7.60 -10.71
N ARG A 172 12.21 8.29 -10.80
CA ARG A 172 13.35 8.14 -9.88
C ARG A 172 13.42 9.25 -8.84
N THR A 173 12.56 10.26 -8.94
CA THR A 173 12.65 11.42 -8.07
C THR A 173 12.47 10.98 -6.62
N ILE A 174 13.38 11.43 -5.78
CA ILE A 174 13.32 11.17 -4.35
C ILE A 174 12.15 11.97 -3.81
N GLY A 175 11.27 11.29 -3.09
CA GLY A 175 10.13 11.94 -2.46
C GLY A 175 9.00 10.97 -2.22
N ARG A 176 8.00 11.50 -1.55
CA ARG A 176 6.73 10.82 -1.29
C ARG A 176 5.83 11.10 -2.48
N HIS A 177 5.74 10.19 -3.44
CA HIS A 177 4.98 10.43 -4.67
C HIS A 177 3.82 9.43 -4.77
N THR A 178 2.76 9.85 -5.45
CA THR A 178 1.66 8.95 -5.85
C THR A 178 1.63 8.88 -7.37
N PHE A 179 1.63 7.66 -7.90
CA PHE A 179 1.64 7.39 -9.33
C PHE A 179 0.35 6.68 -9.73
N PHE A 180 -0.34 7.20 -10.73
CA PHE A 180 -1.50 6.54 -11.34
C PHE A 180 -1.01 5.86 -12.60
N ILE A 181 -0.84 4.54 -12.57
CA ILE A 181 -0.33 3.83 -13.73
C ILE A 181 -1.51 3.11 -14.41
N PRO A 182 -1.89 3.51 -15.64
CA PRO A 182 -2.90 2.80 -16.40
C PRO A 182 -2.44 1.37 -16.68
N VAL A 183 -3.34 0.41 -16.47
CA VAL A 183 -3.13 -0.97 -16.90
C VAL A 183 -3.20 -1.07 -18.43
N ASP A 184 -2.59 -2.10 -18.99
CA ASP A 184 -2.48 -2.35 -20.43
C ASP A 184 -3.86 -2.43 -21.10
N GLU A 185 -4.90 -2.87 -20.37
CA GLU A 185 -6.27 -2.87 -20.87
C GLU A 185 -6.81 -1.47 -21.22
N ALA A 186 -6.40 -0.42 -20.50
CA ALA A 186 -6.84 0.95 -20.78
C ALA A 186 -6.44 1.40 -22.19
N PHE A 187 -5.32 0.88 -22.70
CA PHE A 187 -4.81 1.17 -24.04
C PHE A 187 -5.52 0.41 -25.16
N LYS A 188 -6.43 -0.51 -24.86
CA LYS A 188 -7.33 -1.07 -25.90
C LYS A 188 -8.35 -0.05 -26.38
N ARG A 189 -8.67 0.94 -25.54
CA ARG A 189 -9.67 1.98 -25.81
C ARG A 189 -9.05 3.31 -26.25
N ILE A 190 -7.74 3.49 -26.02
CA ILE A 190 -7.00 4.72 -26.29
C ILE A 190 -5.87 4.40 -27.28
N GLN A 191 -5.72 5.21 -28.32
CA GLN A 191 -4.58 5.08 -29.23
C GLN A 191 -3.30 5.51 -28.52
N LEU A 192 -2.33 4.61 -28.30
CA LEU A 192 -1.06 4.95 -27.61
C LEU A 192 -0.33 6.16 -28.19
N ASN A 193 -0.53 6.46 -29.47
CA ASN A 193 0.11 7.59 -30.14
C ASN A 193 -0.41 8.95 -29.66
N THR A 194 -1.60 9.02 -29.04
CA THR A 194 -2.14 10.26 -28.47
C THR A 194 -1.61 10.56 -27.07
N VAL A 195 -0.92 9.61 -26.44
CA VAL A 195 -0.24 9.84 -25.16
C VAL A 195 1.05 10.61 -25.44
N ASP A 196 1.12 11.84 -24.93
CA ASP A 196 2.32 12.68 -25.00
C ASP A 196 3.01 12.81 -23.64
N SER A 197 4.07 13.61 -23.57
CA SER A 197 4.84 13.82 -22.35
C SER A 197 4.00 14.42 -21.22
N LYS A 198 3.06 15.32 -21.55
CA LYS A 198 2.21 16.00 -20.56
C LYS A 198 1.16 15.05 -20.00
N VAL A 199 0.66 14.11 -20.80
CA VAL A 199 -0.19 13.03 -20.30
C VAL A 199 0.56 12.17 -19.29
N ILE A 200 1.81 11.80 -19.55
CA ILE A 200 2.64 11.06 -18.57
C ILE A 200 2.80 11.87 -17.27
N ASP A 201 3.05 13.18 -17.39
CA ASP A 201 3.16 14.08 -16.23
C ASP A 201 1.88 14.17 -15.41
N GLY A 202 0.71 14.09 -16.06
CA GLY A 202 -0.60 14.11 -15.40
C GLY A 202 -0.86 12.89 -14.51
N HIS A 203 -0.09 11.81 -14.67
CA HIS A 203 -0.21 10.58 -13.89
C HIS A 203 0.68 10.57 -12.63
N VAL A 204 1.36 11.68 -12.33
CA VAL A 204 2.24 11.81 -11.16
C VAL A 204 1.75 12.93 -10.27
N ILE A 205 1.48 12.61 -9.00
CA ILE A 205 1.29 13.61 -7.94
C ILE A 205 2.59 13.69 -7.13
N PRO A 206 3.33 14.82 -7.21
CA PRO A 206 4.55 14.99 -6.45
C PRO A 206 4.26 15.21 -4.96
N ASN A 207 5.15 14.75 -4.07
CA ASN A 207 5.15 15.06 -2.63
C ASN A 207 3.89 14.68 -1.82
N HIS A 208 3.05 13.79 -2.34
CA HIS A 208 1.94 13.17 -1.62
C HIS A 208 2.01 11.63 -1.66
N VAL A 209 1.81 10.97 -0.50
CA VAL A 209 1.43 9.56 -0.43
C VAL A 209 -0.08 9.51 -0.22
N ILE A 210 -0.82 8.94 -1.17
CA ILE A 210 -2.28 8.92 -1.13
C ILE A 210 -2.77 7.48 -1.19
N PHE A 211 -3.58 7.11 -0.20
CA PHE A 211 -4.35 5.88 -0.18
C PHE A 211 -5.81 6.20 -0.45
N LEU A 212 -6.47 5.39 -1.29
CA LEU A 212 -7.83 5.66 -1.79
C LEU A 212 -8.88 5.70 -0.69
N ARG A 213 -8.77 4.85 0.34
CA ARG A 213 -9.78 4.79 1.41
C ARG A 213 -9.75 5.99 2.36
N PRO A 214 -8.58 6.43 2.86
CA PRO A 214 -8.51 7.61 3.71
C PRO A 214 -8.46 8.94 2.95
N SER A 215 -8.46 8.95 1.62
CA SER A 215 -8.37 10.20 0.86
C SER A 215 -9.58 11.10 1.08
N GLU A 216 -9.32 12.41 1.18
CA GLU A 216 -10.36 13.43 1.24
C GLU A 216 -11.05 13.53 -0.12
N LEU A 217 -12.37 13.29 -0.13
CA LEU A 217 -13.16 13.46 -1.34
C LEU A 217 -13.13 14.91 -1.77
N ARG A 218 -13.08 15.10 -3.09
CA ARG A 218 -13.08 16.41 -3.74
C ARG A 218 -11.88 17.31 -3.45
N ARG A 219 -10.85 16.79 -2.79
CA ARG A 219 -9.58 17.48 -2.68
C ARG A 219 -8.83 17.40 -4.01
N GLN A 220 -8.44 18.55 -4.52
CA GLN A 220 -7.60 18.66 -5.71
C GLN A 220 -6.13 18.52 -5.34
N TYR A 221 -5.45 17.63 -6.04
CA TYR A 221 -4.00 17.45 -5.97
C TYR A 221 -3.38 17.88 -7.29
N GLU A 222 -2.42 18.80 -7.23
CA GLU A 222 -1.65 19.20 -8.40
C GLU A 222 -0.83 18.02 -8.92
N THR A 223 -0.90 17.80 -10.24
CA THR A 223 -0.08 16.80 -10.92
C THR A 223 1.22 17.43 -11.40
N ALA A 224 2.20 16.62 -11.81
CA ALA A 224 3.42 17.13 -12.45
C ALA A 224 3.14 17.85 -13.80
N ALA A 225 1.95 17.67 -14.39
CA ALA A 225 1.50 18.39 -15.59
C ALA A 225 0.87 19.76 -15.29
N PHE A 226 0.68 20.12 -14.02
CA PHE A 226 0.05 21.37 -13.62
C PHE A 226 0.81 22.58 -14.17
N SER A 227 0.05 23.54 -14.70
CA SER A 227 0.55 24.84 -15.15
C SER A 227 -0.55 25.88 -15.03
N SER A 228 -0.21 27.16 -14.84
CA SER A 228 -1.22 28.22 -14.71
C SER A 228 -2.11 28.37 -15.96
N SER A 229 -1.57 28.09 -17.14
CA SER A 229 -2.30 28.12 -18.42
C SER A 229 -3.05 26.83 -18.76
N LEU A 230 -2.71 25.71 -18.10
CA LEU A 230 -3.43 24.45 -18.21
C LEU A 230 -3.39 23.73 -16.85
N PRO A 231 -4.34 24.02 -15.96
CA PRO A 231 -4.44 23.37 -14.65
C PRO A 231 -4.79 21.89 -14.82
N VAL A 232 -3.99 21.00 -14.23
CA VAL A 232 -4.21 19.55 -14.26
C VAL A 232 -4.15 19.02 -12.83
N PHE A 233 -5.30 18.58 -12.34
CA PHE A 233 -5.48 18.06 -10.99
C PHE A 233 -5.97 16.61 -11.02
N VAL A 234 -5.70 15.90 -9.93
CA VAL A 234 -6.38 14.65 -9.59
C VAL A 234 -7.29 14.90 -8.40
N GLU A 235 -8.49 14.34 -8.48
CA GLU A 235 -9.51 14.40 -7.44
C GLU A 235 -10.09 12.99 -7.25
N PHE A 236 -10.36 12.63 -6.00
CA PHE A 236 -11.02 11.37 -5.69
C PHE A 236 -12.49 11.64 -5.39
N ASP A 237 -13.35 10.87 -6.04
CA ASP A 237 -14.77 10.84 -5.73
C ASP A 237 -15.20 9.43 -5.34
N ARG A 238 -16.29 9.33 -4.59
CA ARG A 238 -16.98 8.06 -4.41
C ARG A 238 -17.92 7.88 -5.58
N PRO A 239 -17.97 6.71 -6.22
CA PRO A 239 -19.03 6.44 -7.17
C PRO A 239 -20.38 6.69 -6.47
N GLU A 240 -21.21 7.55 -7.05
CA GLU A 240 -22.63 7.59 -6.69
C GLU A 240 -23.21 6.22 -7.04
N ASN A 241 -23.41 5.36 -6.05
CA ASN A 241 -24.12 4.12 -6.27
C ASN A 241 -25.55 4.48 -6.66
N SER A 242 -25.96 4.12 -7.88
CA SER A 242 -27.35 4.12 -8.31
C SER A 242 -28.24 3.13 -7.56
N ASP A 243 -27.78 2.57 -6.42
CA ASP A 243 -28.51 1.57 -5.62
C ASP A 243 -28.19 1.57 -4.10
N GLY A 244 -27.61 2.64 -3.54
CA GLY A 244 -27.67 2.89 -2.09
C GLY A 244 -27.10 1.82 -1.13
N ARG A 245 -26.27 0.88 -1.59
CA ARG A 245 -25.55 -0.06 -0.71
C ARG A 245 -24.05 0.08 -0.87
N CYS A 246 -23.36 0.35 0.23
CA CYS A 246 -21.91 0.37 0.32
C CYS A 246 -21.35 -1.06 0.31
N THR A 247 -20.29 -1.27 -0.45
CA THR A 247 -19.32 -2.37 -0.28
C THR A 247 -17.99 -1.79 0.17
#